data_AF-A0A1Y2T553-F1
#
_entry.id   AF-A0A1Y2T553-F1
#
_cell.length_a   1.000
_cell.length_b   1.000
_cell.length_c   1.000
_cell.angle_alpha   90.00
_cell.angle_beta   90.00
_cell.angle_gamma   90.00
#
_symmetry.space_group_name_H-M   'P 1'
#
loop_
_entity.id
_entity.type
_entity.pdbx_description
1 polymer ?
#
loop_
_entity_poly.entity_id
_entity_poly.type
_entity_poly.pdbx_seq_one_letter_code
_entity_poly.pdbx_strand_id
1 'polypeptide(L)'
;MVPEGTPQEFTLYRMQDGVRVTAVQVGDRVFIKPSPQHAAVKSRTAADQHYLTMADLQRQFYDPTIGVDVYDLADYEPGDTVLIRDRLVEVRYDAASDETTLVFSDEEGLHLDWAFRGNLTDRYAAGDTITLKFKVVEYAGEFEILDYMETLWTDGRAPALDNYLVN
;
A
#
# COMPACT_ATOMS: atom_id res chain seq x y z
N MET A 1 -10.31 -13.29 -5.29
CA MET A 1 -10.20 -14.76 -5.10
C MET A 1 -9.53 -14.93 -3.74
N VAL A 2 -10.15 -15.59 -2.76
CA VAL A 2 -9.52 -15.75 -1.43
C VAL A 2 -8.30 -16.67 -1.59
N PRO A 3 -7.11 -16.34 -1.04
CA PRO A 3 -5.93 -17.18 -1.20
C PRO A 3 -6.17 -18.59 -0.64
N GLU A 4 -5.73 -19.61 -1.38
CA GLU A 4 -5.81 -21.00 -0.91
C GLU A 4 -4.80 -21.25 0.22
N GLY A 5 -5.29 -21.69 1.38
CA GLY A 5 -4.47 -22.12 2.52
C GLY A 5 -5.08 -21.71 3.86
N THR A 6 -5.05 -22.59 4.85
CA THR A 6 -5.42 -22.23 6.23
C THR A 6 -4.38 -21.25 6.78
N PRO A 7 -4.78 -20.05 7.27
CA PRO A 7 -3.85 -19.13 7.90
C PRO A 7 -3.05 -19.79 9.02
N GLN A 8 -1.73 -19.62 9.02
CA GLN A 8 -0.84 -20.17 10.06
C GLN A 8 -0.16 -19.04 10.82
N GLU A 9 -0.39 -18.97 12.12
CA GLU A 9 0.20 -17.95 12.99
C GLU A 9 1.54 -18.43 13.58
N PHE A 10 2.53 -17.53 13.62
CA PHE A 10 3.83 -17.77 14.24
C PHE A 10 4.46 -16.46 14.72
N THR A 11 5.52 -16.56 15.53
CA THR A 11 6.25 -15.40 16.03
C THR A 11 7.55 -15.21 15.27
N LEU A 12 7.76 -14.00 14.76
CA LEU A 12 9.03 -13.56 14.20
C LEU A 12 9.84 -12.79 15.25
N TYR A 13 11.16 -12.95 15.21
CA TYR A 13 12.09 -12.24 16.07
C TYR A 13 12.95 -11.32 15.22
N ARG A 14 12.83 -10.00 15.45
CA ARG A 14 13.67 -9.03 14.77
C ARG A 14 15.03 -8.99 15.44
N MET A 15 16.06 -9.46 14.74
CA MET A 15 17.40 -9.63 15.28
C MET A 15 18.08 -8.33 15.70
N GLN A 16 17.67 -7.17 15.16
CA GLN A 16 18.30 -5.87 15.43
C GLN A 16 17.98 -5.31 16.81
N ASP A 17 16.73 -5.42 17.26
CA ASP A 17 16.20 -4.80 18.48
C ASP A 17 15.55 -5.81 19.45
N GLY A 18 15.43 -7.07 19.02
CA GLY A 18 14.84 -8.15 19.80
C GLY A 18 13.32 -8.11 19.92
N VAL A 19 12.66 -7.28 19.10
CA VAL A 19 11.20 -7.17 19.07
C VAL A 19 10.60 -8.46 18.53
N ARG A 20 9.55 -8.93 19.21
CA ARG A 20 8.74 -10.07 18.77
C ARG A 20 7.48 -9.55 18.11
N VAL A 21 7.21 -10.03 16.91
CA VAL A 21 5.97 -9.71 16.19
C VAL A 21 5.23 -11.00 15.87
N THR A 22 3.91 -10.96 15.95
CA THR A 22 3.05 -12.04 15.48
C THR A 22 2.85 -11.89 13.98
N ALA A 23 3.02 -12.97 13.24
CA ALA A 23 2.83 -13.02 11.80
C ALA A 23 1.89 -14.16 11.43
N VAL A 24 1.19 -13.99 10.31
CA VAL A 24 0.30 -14.98 9.72
C VAL A 24 0.76 -15.27 8.31
N GLN A 25 0.94 -16.54 8.00
CA GLN A 25 1.12 -16.98 6.63
C GLN A 25 -0.25 -17.26 6.01
N VAL A 26 -0.51 -16.64 4.87
CA VAL A 26 -1.70 -16.86 4.02
C VAL A 26 -1.19 -17.21 2.63
N GLY A 27 -1.37 -18.47 2.23
CA GLY A 27 -0.77 -19.00 1.00
C GLY A 27 0.76 -18.88 1.02
N ASP A 28 1.31 -18.17 0.04
CA ASP A 28 2.74 -17.89 -0.14
C ASP A 28 3.20 -16.59 0.53
N ARG A 29 2.29 -15.82 1.13
CA ARG A 29 2.57 -14.50 1.72
C ARG A 29 2.56 -14.56 3.24
N VAL A 30 3.40 -13.72 3.86
CA VAL A 30 3.48 -13.55 5.31
C VAL A 30 3.10 -12.12 5.65
N PHE A 31 2.17 -11.99 6.58
CA PHE A 31 1.60 -10.72 7.03
C PHE A 31 1.94 -10.53 8.50
N ILE A 32 2.37 -9.35 8.90
CA ILE A 32 2.59 -9.02 10.32
C ILE A 32 1.26 -8.50 10.88
N LYS A 33 0.85 -9.01 12.05
CA LYS A 33 -0.34 -8.49 12.75
C LYS A 33 -0.03 -7.14 13.37
N PRO A 34 -0.96 -6.16 13.27
CA PRO A 34 -0.83 -4.90 13.99
C PRO A 34 -0.83 -5.12 15.50
N SER A 35 -0.19 -4.22 16.22
CA SER A 35 -0.35 -4.10 17.67
C SER A 35 -1.80 -3.69 18.00
N PRO A 36 -2.32 -4.06 19.19
CA PRO A 36 -3.65 -3.61 19.61
C PRO A 36 -3.81 -2.09 19.63
N GLN A 37 -2.72 -1.33 19.78
CA GLN A 37 -2.72 0.13 19.77
C GLN A 37 -2.89 0.70 18.35
N HIS A 38 -2.29 0.06 17.35
CA HIS A 38 -2.45 0.44 15.94
C HIS A 38 -3.85 0.07 15.44
N ALA A 39 -4.33 -1.13 15.81
CA ALA A 39 -5.68 -1.57 15.47
C ALA A 39 -6.79 -0.83 16.25
N ALA A 40 -6.43 0.03 17.23
CA ALA A 40 -7.41 0.74 18.05
C ALA A 40 -7.96 1.99 17.36
N VAL A 41 -9.29 2.06 17.29
CA VAL A 41 -10.15 3.18 16.84
C VAL A 41 -9.62 3.91 15.60
N LYS A 42 -10.03 3.36 14.46
CA LYS A 42 -10.03 4.03 13.16
C LYS A 42 -10.98 5.21 13.26
N SER A 43 -10.44 6.42 13.07
CA SER A 43 -11.12 7.65 13.48
C SER A 43 -11.70 8.45 12.32
N ARG A 44 -11.57 7.94 11.10
CA ARG A 44 -11.95 8.67 9.89
C ARG A 44 -13.46 8.61 9.67
N THR A 45 -14.05 9.79 9.48
CA THR A 45 -15.42 9.94 9.02
C THR A 45 -15.43 10.28 7.53
N ALA A 46 -16.57 10.11 6.86
CA ALA A 46 -16.74 10.52 5.47
C ALA A 46 -16.46 12.03 5.23
N ALA A 47 -16.50 12.86 6.28
CA ALA A 47 -16.16 14.28 6.21
C ALA A 47 -14.64 14.55 6.18
N ASP A 48 -13.82 13.55 6.53
CA ASP A 48 -12.35 13.66 6.61
C ASP A 48 -11.68 13.29 5.27
N GLN A 49 -12.39 13.39 4.14
CA GLN A 49 -11.82 13.17 2.81
C GLN A 49 -10.80 14.26 2.47
N HIS A 50 -9.55 14.04 2.88
CA HIS A 50 -8.38 14.78 2.44
C HIS A 50 -7.51 13.92 1.52
N TYR A 51 -6.79 14.58 0.61
CA TYR A 51 -5.76 13.94 -0.18
C TYR A 51 -4.54 13.67 0.69
N LEU A 52 -4.04 12.43 0.65
CA LEU A 52 -2.75 12.05 1.20
C LEU A 52 -1.64 12.27 0.17
N THR A 53 -0.42 12.50 0.64
CA THR A 53 0.77 12.21 -0.17
C THR A 53 1.04 10.69 -0.17
N MET A 54 1.94 10.21 -1.03
CA MET A 54 2.36 8.81 -1.00
C MET A 54 3.11 8.47 0.29
N ALA A 55 3.83 9.43 0.86
CA ALA A 55 4.47 9.29 2.16
C ALA A 55 3.43 9.16 3.28
N ASP A 56 2.35 9.95 3.25
CA ASP A 56 1.26 9.80 4.22
C ASP A 56 0.56 8.46 4.07
N LEU A 57 0.38 7.96 2.85
CA LEU A 57 -0.12 6.59 2.63
C LEU A 57 0.81 5.53 3.24
N GLN A 58 2.13 5.63 3.03
CA GLN A 58 3.08 4.69 3.63
C GLN A 58 2.95 4.69 5.16
N ARG A 59 2.78 5.86 5.79
CA ARG A 59 2.59 5.99 7.24
C ARG A 59 1.32 5.32 7.75
N GLN A 60 0.28 5.17 6.93
CA GLN A 60 -0.93 4.45 7.31
C GLN A 60 -0.65 2.97 7.58
N PHE A 61 0.35 2.39 6.91
CA PHE A 61 0.76 1.00 7.12
C PHE A 61 1.79 0.85 8.25
N TYR A 62 2.41 1.91 8.73
CA TYR A 62 3.47 1.79 9.73
C TYR A 62 2.90 1.72 11.15
N ASP A 63 3.18 0.62 11.86
CA ASP A 63 2.86 0.49 13.28
C ASP A 63 4.03 0.98 14.14
N PRO A 64 3.93 2.14 14.83
CA PRO A 64 5.02 2.69 15.64
C PRO A 64 5.26 1.93 16.94
N THR A 65 4.29 1.12 17.42
CA THR A 65 4.41 0.35 18.66
C THR A 65 5.40 -0.80 18.50
N ILE A 66 5.35 -1.47 17.34
CA ILE A 66 6.25 -2.58 17.00
C ILE A 66 7.32 -2.18 15.97
N GLY A 67 7.23 -0.99 15.38
CA GLY A 67 8.23 -0.42 14.48
C GLY A 67 8.37 -1.16 13.14
N VAL A 68 7.26 -1.57 12.53
CA VAL A 68 7.20 -2.23 11.21
C VAL A 68 5.95 -1.84 10.46
N ASP A 69 6.00 -1.97 9.14
CA ASP A 69 4.81 -1.93 8.31
C ASP A 69 3.94 -3.19 8.53
N VAL A 70 2.63 -2.96 8.60
CA VAL A 70 1.58 -3.94 8.78
C VAL A 70 0.50 -3.73 7.72
N TYR A 71 -0.19 -4.79 7.33
CA TYR A 71 -1.33 -4.71 6.40
C TYR A 71 -2.63 -4.41 7.15
N ASP A 72 -2.66 -3.23 7.77
CA ASP A 72 -3.78 -2.66 8.51
C ASP A 72 -3.62 -1.13 8.48
N LEU A 73 -4.55 -0.42 7.83
CA LEU A 73 -4.42 1.03 7.70
C LEU A 73 -4.89 1.72 8.99
N ALA A 74 -4.06 2.62 9.52
CA ALA A 74 -4.33 3.29 10.79
C ALA A 74 -5.67 4.04 10.84
N ASP A 75 -6.00 4.77 9.78
CA ASP A 75 -7.20 5.62 9.75
C ASP A 75 -8.34 5.08 8.87
N TYR A 76 -8.18 3.93 8.22
CA TYR A 76 -9.15 3.45 7.21
C TYR A 76 -9.66 2.06 7.49
N GLU A 77 -10.89 1.78 7.03
CA GLU A 77 -11.54 0.47 7.10
C GLU A 77 -11.87 -0.09 5.71
N PRO A 78 -12.06 -1.42 5.56
CA PRO A 78 -12.53 -2.01 4.32
C PRO A 78 -13.82 -1.35 3.81
N GLY A 79 -13.80 -0.94 2.54
CA GLY A 79 -14.87 -0.17 1.91
C GLY A 79 -14.57 1.33 1.79
N ASP A 80 -13.62 1.85 2.56
CA ASP A 80 -13.19 3.23 2.42
C ASP A 80 -12.45 3.49 1.10
N THR A 81 -12.41 4.78 0.73
CA THR A 81 -11.60 5.26 -0.40
C THR A 81 -10.44 6.11 0.11
N VAL A 82 -9.23 5.73 -0.28
CA VAL A 82 -8.02 6.52 -0.09
C VAL A 82 -7.83 7.40 -1.31
N LEU A 83 -7.67 8.71 -1.11
CA LEU A 83 -7.36 9.66 -2.17
C LEU A 83 -5.91 10.13 -2.01
N ILE A 84 -5.11 9.98 -3.05
CA ILE A 84 -3.73 10.46 -3.10
C ILE A 84 -3.68 11.68 -4.02
N ARG A 85 -2.94 12.71 -3.63
CA ARG A 85 -2.49 13.75 -4.54
C ARG A 85 -1.06 14.12 -4.22
N ASP A 86 -0.15 13.77 -5.12
CA ASP A 86 1.27 13.92 -4.86
C ASP A 86 2.04 14.26 -6.14
N ARG A 87 3.27 14.76 -5.98
CA ARG A 87 4.16 15.18 -7.05
C ARG A 87 5.15 14.07 -7.38
N LEU A 88 5.25 13.73 -8.66
CA LEU A 88 6.22 12.77 -9.18
C LEU A 88 7.62 13.37 -9.12
N VAL A 89 8.59 12.62 -8.59
CA VAL A 89 10.01 12.98 -8.65
C VAL A 89 10.71 12.34 -9.83
N GLU A 90 10.21 11.19 -10.29
CA GLU A 90 10.72 10.46 -11.46
C GLU A 90 9.59 9.63 -12.11
N VAL A 91 9.72 9.39 -13.42
CA VAL A 91 8.87 8.47 -14.19
C VAL A 91 9.81 7.60 -15.02
N ARG A 92 9.79 6.28 -14.77
CA ARG A 92 10.72 5.33 -15.39
C ARG A 92 9.96 4.20 -16.07
N TYR A 93 10.13 4.07 -17.38
CA TYR A 93 9.57 2.94 -18.13
C TYR A 93 10.60 1.81 -18.29
N ASP A 94 10.17 0.58 -18.01
CA ASP A 94 10.90 -0.64 -18.32
C ASP A 94 10.18 -1.40 -19.45
N ALA A 95 10.86 -1.51 -20.60
CA ALA A 95 10.33 -2.19 -21.78
C ALA A 95 10.29 -3.72 -21.64
N ALA A 96 11.06 -4.30 -20.71
CA ALA A 96 11.09 -5.75 -20.50
C ALA A 96 9.83 -6.23 -19.75
N SER A 97 9.40 -5.48 -18.73
CA SER A 97 8.14 -5.75 -18.01
C SER A 97 6.92 -5.08 -18.66
N ASP A 98 7.13 -4.11 -19.56
CA ASP A 98 6.09 -3.21 -20.07
C ASP A 98 5.37 -2.49 -18.93
N GLU A 99 6.15 -1.90 -18.01
CA GLU A 99 5.64 -1.18 -16.85
C GLU A 99 6.34 0.17 -16.71
N THR A 100 5.57 1.18 -16.28
CA THR A 100 6.10 2.47 -15.86
C THR A 100 6.02 2.58 -14.35
N THR A 101 7.15 2.83 -13.70
CA THR A 101 7.24 3.23 -12.30
C THR A 101 7.02 4.73 -12.18
N LEU A 102 5.97 5.11 -11.46
CA LEU A 102 5.77 6.45 -10.93
C LEU A 102 6.49 6.54 -9.58
N VAL A 103 7.46 7.44 -9.47
CA VAL A 103 8.29 7.57 -8.27
C VAL A 103 7.87 8.83 -7.52
N PHE A 104 7.61 8.65 -6.23
CA PHE A 104 7.36 9.72 -5.27
C PHE A 104 8.50 9.77 -4.26
N SER A 105 8.54 10.81 -3.43
CA SER A 105 9.53 10.91 -2.36
C SER A 105 8.87 11.21 -1.03
N ASP A 106 9.37 10.62 0.05
CA ASP A 106 9.04 11.07 1.39
C ASP A 106 9.79 12.36 1.79
N GLU A 107 9.58 12.81 3.03
CA GLU A 107 10.23 14.01 3.58
C GLU A 107 11.76 13.88 3.72
N GLU A 108 12.28 12.67 3.76
CA GLU A 108 13.72 12.37 3.82
C GLU A 108 14.34 12.17 2.43
N GLY A 109 13.52 12.20 1.37
CA GLY A 109 13.94 11.99 -0.02
C GLY A 109 14.05 10.52 -0.41
N LEU A 110 13.52 9.60 0.40
CA LEU A 110 13.45 8.18 0.05
C LEU A 110 12.38 7.96 -1.02
N HIS A 111 12.72 7.16 -2.02
CA HIS A 111 11.85 6.88 -3.14
C HIS A 111 10.74 5.90 -2.76
N LEU A 112 9.51 6.25 -3.13
CA LEU A 112 8.32 5.41 -3.03
C LEU A 112 7.90 5.03 -4.46
N ASP A 113 8.27 3.83 -4.88
CA ASP A 113 8.12 3.35 -6.26
C ASP A 113 6.75 2.66 -6.44
N TRP A 114 5.94 3.15 -7.38
CA TRP A 114 4.64 2.57 -7.72
C TRP A 114 4.54 2.24 -9.21
N ALA A 115 4.45 0.96 -9.54
CA ALA A 115 4.43 0.48 -10.92
C ALA A 115 3.00 0.43 -11.49
N PHE A 116 2.87 0.79 -12.76
CA PHE A 116 1.65 0.65 -13.55
C PHE A 116 1.96 0.07 -14.93
N ARG A 117 1.02 -0.70 -15.48
CA ARG A 117 1.19 -1.32 -16.79
C ARG A 117 1.27 -0.30 -17.93
N GLY A 118 2.16 -0.57 -18.88
CA GLY A 118 2.33 0.13 -20.14
C GLY A 118 3.33 1.29 -20.04
N ASN A 119 3.67 1.85 -21.19
CA ASN A 119 4.47 3.07 -21.27
C ASN A 119 3.61 4.32 -21.01
N LEU A 120 3.94 5.06 -19.95
CA LEU A 120 3.24 6.27 -19.54
C LEU A 120 4.10 7.54 -19.68
N THR A 121 5.31 7.46 -20.25
CA THR A 121 6.26 8.59 -20.32
C THR A 121 5.79 9.74 -21.21
N ASP A 122 4.86 9.47 -22.13
CA ASP A 122 4.24 10.52 -22.97
C ASP A 122 3.10 11.26 -22.23
N ARG A 123 2.62 10.69 -21.12
CA ARG A 123 1.50 11.22 -20.32
C ARG A 123 1.97 11.91 -19.03
N TYR A 124 3.09 11.45 -18.46
CA TYR A 124 3.59 11.93 -17.17
C TYR A 124 5.10 12.08 -17.19
N ALA A 125 5.59 13.08 -16.46
CA ALA A 125 7.00 13.35 -16.25
C ALA A 125 7.28 13.77 -14.80
N ALA A 126 8.57 13.79 -14.45
CA ALA A 126 9.02 14.36 -13.18
C ALA A 126 8.52 15.80 -13.02
N GLY A 127 7.99 16.09 -11.84
CA GLY A 127 7.43 17.39 -11.49
C GLY A 127 5.92 17.50 -11.65
N ASP A 128 5.26 16.55 -12.34
CA ASP A 128 3.81 16.52 -12.46
C ASP A 128 3.15 16.17 -11.12
N THR A 129 1.98 16.76 -10.86
CA THR A 129 1.10 16.34 -9.75
C THR A 129 0.05 15.37 -10.30
N ILE A 130 -0.03 14.19 -9.70
CA ILE A 130 -1.02 13.17 -10.05
C ILE A 130 -2.00 12.97 -8.89
N THR A 131 -3.25 12.67 -9.22
CA THR A 131 -4.29 12.32 -8.25
C THR A 131 -4.74 10.89 -8.48
N LEU A 132 -4.61 10.05 -7.45
CA LEU A 132 -5.00 8.64 -7.48
C LEU A 132 -6.09 8.37 -6.45
N LYS A 133 -6.88 7.32 -6.69
CA LYS A 133 -7.85 6.76 -5.75
C LYS A 133 -7.62 5.26 -5.60
N PHE A 134 -7.68 4.78 -4.38
CA PHE A 134 -7.62 3.36 -4.05
C PHE A 134 -8.78 3.00 -3.14
N LYS A 135 -9.24 1.76 -3.20
CA LYS A 135 -10.19 1.21 -2.23
C LYS A 135 -9.44 0.41 -1.19
N VAL A 136 -9.82 0.58 0.07
CA VAL A 136 -9.40 -0.35 1.12
C VAL A 136 -10.26 -1.60 1.01
N VAL A 137 -9.61 -2.76 0.95
CA VAL A 137 -10.27 -4.05 0.83
C VAL A 137 -9.76 -5.00 1.91
N GLU A 138 -10.66 -5.83 2.39
CA GLU A 138 -10.33 -6.89 3.33
C GLU A 138 -9.56 -8.00 2.59
N TYR A 139 -8.48 -8.49 3.22
CA TYR A 139 -7.67 -9.58 2.72
C TYR A 139 -7.59 -10.69 3.77
N ALA A 140 -7.87 -11.92 3.34
CA ALA A 140 -7.78 -13.13 4.17
C ALA A 140 -8.60 -13.11 5.48
N GLY A 141 -9.58 -12.20 5.63
CA GLY A 141 -10.45 -12.14 6.80
C GLY A 141 -9.88 -11.39 8.01
N GLU A 142 -8.66 -10.83 7.90
CA GLU A 142 -7.96 -10.22 9.05
C GLU A 142 -7.09 -9.01 8.66
N PHE A 143 -6.77 -8.82 7.38
CA PHE A 143 -5.88 -7.76 6.90
C PHE A 143 -6.60 -6.75 6.03
N GLU A 144 -5.99 -5.59 5.89
CA GLU A 144 -6.49 -4.50 5.07
C GLU A 144 -5.41 -4.02 4.12
N ILE A 145 -5.77 -4.02 2.85
CA ILE A 145 -4.87 -3.66 1.76
C ILE A 145 -5.57 -2.70 0.81
N LEU A 146 -4.82 -2.13 -0.12
CA LEU A 146 -5.41 -1.43 -1.24
C LEU A 146 -5.80 -2.41 -2.35
N ASP A 147 -6.89 -2.13 -3.06
CA ASP A 147 -7.31 -2.84 -4.27
C ASP A 147 -6.22 -2.90 -5.36
N TYR A 148 -5.32 -1.91 -5.39
CA TYR A 148 -4.07 -1.97 -6.14
C TYR A 148 -3.24 -3.21 -5.82
N MET A 149 -3.02 -3.50 -4.53
CA MET A 149 -2.20 -4.62 -4.07
C MET A 149 -2.89 -5.94 -4.35
N GLU A 150 -4.21 -6.01 -4.13
CA GLU A 150 -5.00 -7.20 -4.47
C GLU A 150 -4.88 -7.55 -5.96
N THR A 151 -4.98 -6.54 -6.83
CA THR A 151 -4.86 -6.71 -8.28
C THR A 151 -3.45 -7.17 -8.66
N LEU A 152 -2.42 -6.48 -8.16
CA LEU A 152 -1.02 -6.84 -8.40
C LEU A 152 -0.72 -8.29 -7.98
N TRP A 153 -1.20 -8.70 -6.81
CA TRP A 153 -0.96 -10.02 -6.26
C TRP A 153 -1.71 -11.13 -6.96
N THR A 154 -2.92 -10.85 -7.45
CA THR A 154 -3.76 -11.80 -8.17
C THR A 154 -3.26 -11.99 -9.61
N ASP A 155 -2.94 -10.90 -10.29
CA ASP A 155 -2.58 -10.91 -11.70
C ASP A 155 -1.07 -11.15 -11.93
N GLY A 156 -0.25 -10.99 -10.88
CA GLY A 156 1.20 -11.14 -10.94
C GLY A 156 1.90 -10.06 -11.75
N ARG A 157 1.27 -8.90 -11.93
CA ARG A 157 1.76 -7.78 -12.75
C ARG A 157 1.13 -6.45 -12.34
N ALA A 158 1.78 -5.33 -12.64
CA ALA A 158 1.24 -4.02 -12.30
C ALA A 158 -0.14 -3.77 -12.93
N PRO A 159 -1.06 -3.10 -12.20
CA PRO A 159 -2.38 -2.81 -12.74
C PRO A 159 -2.36 -1.59 -13.67
N ALA A 160 -3.46 -1.36 -14.40
CA ALA A 160 -3.56 -0.22 -15.31
C ALA A 160 -3.81 1.08 -14.53
N LEU A 161 -3.04 2.13 -14.82
CA LEU A 161 -3.17 3.43 -14.14
C LEU A 161 -4.59 4.01 -14.22
N ASP A 162 -5.26 3.88 -15.36
CA ASP A 162 -6.59 4.46 -15.59
C ASP A 162 -7.67 3.92 -14.63
N ASN A 163 -7.45 2.77 -13.98
CA ASN A 163 -8.35 2.25 -12.95
C ASN A 163 -8.32 3.09 -11.66
N TYR A 164 -7.21 3.79 -11.42
CA TYR A 164 -6.94 4.52 -10.18
C TYR A 164 -6.90 6.04 -10.37
N LEU A 165 -7.07 6.55 -11.60
CA LEU A 165 -7.13 8.00 -11.82
C LEU A 165 -8.44 8.59 -11.27
N VAL A 166 -8.30 9.76 -10.64
CA VAL A 166 -9.42 10.65 -10.37
C VAL A 166 -9.56 11.60 -11.57
N ASN A 167 -10.62 11.41 -12.35
CA ASN A 167 -10.98 12.28 -13.49
C ASN A 167 -11.80 13.48 -13.04
#